data_AF-A0A3N4JLK0-F1
#
_entry.id   AF-A0A3N4JLK0-F1
#
_cell.length_a   1.000
_cell.length_b   1.000
_cell.length_c   1.000
_cell.angle_alpha   90.00
_cell.angle_beta   90.00
_cell.angle_gamma   90.00
#
_symmetry.space_group_name_H-M   'P 1'
#
loop_
_entity.id
_entity.type
_entity.pdbx_description
1 polymer ?
#
loop_
_entity_poly.entity_id
_entity_poly.type
_entity_poly.pdbx_seq_one_letter_code
_entity_poly.pdbx_strand_id
1 'polypeptide(L)' 'MITITSKPPTTRTATARGRVMFSNPTARNLILQGLNKKGDVLGVARIAGIMAVKRTAEVIPLCHPILI' A
#
# COMPACT_ATOMS: atom_id res chain seq x y z
N MET A 1 -22.07 2.90 3.29
CA MET A 1 -21.81 2.51 1.89
C MET A 1 -22.87 3.16 1.01
N ILE A 2 -22.48 3.88 -0.04
CA ILE A 2 -23.46 4.48 -0.97
C ILE A 2 -23.79 3.51 -2.09
N THR A 3 -25.03 3.47 -2.57
CA THR A 3 -25.41 2.60 -3.69
C THR A 3 -24.67 3.02 -4.96
N ILE A 4 -24.04 2.05 -5.64
CA ILE A 4 -23.31 2.26 -6.90
C ILE A 4 -23.90 1.46 -8.07
N THR A 5 -24.99 0.73 -7.87
CA THR A 5 -25.60 -0.20 -8.84
C THR A 5 -25.98 0.45 -10.17
N SER A 6 -26.40 1.71 -10.17
CA SER A 6 -26.79 2.44 -11.39
C SER A 6 -25.60 2.94 -12.21
N LYS A 7 -24.36 2.79 -11.71
CA LYS A 7 -23.16 3.31 -12.38
C LYS A 7 -22.59 2.22 -13.31
N PRO A 8 -22.43 2.50 -14.62
CA PRO A 8 -21.89 1.51 -15.54
C PRO A 8 -20.41 1.18 -15.23
N PRO A 9 -20.00 -0.10 -15.37
CA PRO A 9 -18.61 -0.51 -15.17
C PRO A 9 -17.72 0.13 -16.24
N THR A 10 -16.53 0.55 -15.80
CA THR A 10 -15.52 1.25 -16.61
C THR A 10 -14.14 0.87 -16.08
N THR A 11 -13.14 0.82 -16.95
CA THR A 11 -11.74 0.63 -16.52
C THR A 11 -11.29 1.85 -15.72
N ARG A 12 -10.74 1.61 -14.53
CA ARG A 12 -10.32 2.66 -13.59
C ARG A 12 -8.92 2.41 -13.10
N THR A 13 -8.13 3.47 -13.02
CA THR A 13 -6.76 3.45 -12.48
C THR A 13 -6.58 4.62 -11.53
N ALA A 14 -5.82 4.42 -10.45
CA ALA A 14 -5.46 5.46 -9.51
C ALA A 14 -4.00 5.29 -9.07
N THR A 15 -3.32 6.39 -8.76
CA THR A 15 -1.93 6.38 -8.28
C THR A 15 -1.81 7.23 -7.02
N ALA A 16 -1.18 6.67 -5.99
CA ALA A 16 -0.89 7.35 -4.73
C ALA A 16 0.60 7.26 -4.40
N ARG A 17 1.11 8.23 -3.63
CA ARG A 17 2.50 8.28 -3.18
C ARG A 17 2.57 8.70 -1.72
N GLY A 18 3.55 8.16 -1.00
CA GLY A 18 3.85 8.51 0.40
C GLY A 18 5.35 8.49 0.62
N ARG A 19 5.79 9.09 1.73
CA ARG A 19 7.21 9.06 2.14
C ARG A 19 7.31 8.72 3.62
N VAL A 20 8.35 7.97 3.97
CA VAL A 20 8.75 7.71 5.36
C VAL A 20 9.98 8.55 5.64
N MET A 21 9.89 9.47 6.59
CA MET A 21 11.03 10.26 7.04
C MET A 21 11.65 9.59 8.27
N PHE A 22 12.96 9.37 8.21
CA PHE A 22 13.73 8.89 9.34
C PHE A 22 14.29 10.08 10.13
N SER A 23 14.48 9.90 11.42
CA SER A 23 15.12 10.90 12.29
C SER A 23 16.59 11.16 11.94
N ASN A 24 17.27 10.20 11.30
CA ASN A 24 18.66 10.27 10.89
C ASN A 24 18.92 9.42 9.62
N PRO A 25 20.07 9.57 8.95
CA PRO A 25 20.33 8.86 7.68
C PRO A 25 20.72 7.38 7.84
N THR A 26 21.00 6.93 9.07
CA THR A 26 21.54 5.57 9.33
C THR A 26 20.62 4.48 8.79
N ALA A 27 19.31 4.57 9.07
CA ALA A 27 18.35 3.59 8.57
C ALA A 27 18.32 3.55 7.04
N ARG A 28 18.27 4.71 6.39
CA ARG A 28 18.30 4.81 4.92
C ARG A 28 19.56 4.15 4.34
N ASN A 29 20.73 4.44 4.90
CA ASN A 29 21.99 3.88 4.42
C ASN A 29 22.04 2.36 4.57
N LEU A 30 21.60 1.82 5.71
CA LEU A 30 21.53 0.38 5.93
C LEU A 30 20.59 -0.33 4.95
N ILE A 31 19.45 0.30 4.63
CA ILE A 31 18.50 -0.23 3.65
C ILE A 31 19.12 -0.27 2.25
N LEU A 32 19.76 0.82 1.82
CA LEU A 32 20.39 0.91 0.51
C LEU A 32 21.57 -0.08 0.34
N GLN A 33 22.28 -0.36 1.44
CA GLN A 33 23.40 -1.31 1.45
C GLN A 33 22.96 -2.77 1.70
N GLY A 34 21.68 -3.02 1.97
CA GLY A 34 21.19 -4.36 2.32
C GLY A 34 21.68 -4.89 3.67
N LEU A 35 22.20 -4.03 4.55
CA LEU A 35 22.77 -4.38 5.86
C LEU A 35 21.77 -4.21 7.01
N ASN A 36 20.49 -4.07 6.70
CA ASN A 36 19.48 -3.87 7.72
C ASN A 36 19.23 -5.17 8.51
N LYS A 37 19.27 -5.08 9.85
CA LYS A 37 19.16 -6.25 10.76
C LYS A 37 17.87 -7.05 10.62
N LYS A 38 16.77 -6.43 10.15
CA LYS A 38 15.48 -7.11 9.93
C LYS A 38 15.37 -7.77 8.55
N GLY A 39 16.44 -7.75 7.74
CA GLY A 39 16.43 -8.24 6.37
C GLY A 39 15.89 -7.22 5.36
N ASP A 40 15.36 -7.73 4.24
CA ASP A 40 14.86 -6.94 3.11
C ASP A 40 13.53 -6.23 3.45
N VAL A 41 13.64 -4.98 3.88
CA VAL A 41 12.47 -4.15 4.21
C VAL A 41 11.70 -3.69 2.99
N LEU A 42 12.33 -3.56 1.81
CA LEU A 42 11.66 -3.07 0.61
C LEU A 42 10.82 -4.19 -0.02
N GLY A 43 11.35 -5.41 -0.07
CA GLY A 43 10.60 -6.59 -0.49
C GLY A 43 9.40 -6.84 0.40
N VAL A 44 9.59 -6.80 1.73
CA VAL A 44 8.47 -6.95 2.69
C VAL A 44 7.44 -5.83 2.52
N ALA A 45 7.86 -4.57 2.38
CA ALA A 45 6.95 -3.44 2.18
C ALA A 45 6.11 -3.57 0.89
N ARG A 46 6.71 -4.09 -0.19
CA ARG A 46 6.00 -4.34 -1.45
C ARG A 46 4.89 -5.37 -1.28
N ILE A 47 5.20 -6.51 -0.65
CA ILE A 47 4.21 -7.57 -0.40
C ILE A 47 3.10 -7.04 0.51
N ALA A 48 3.46 -6.34 1.59
CA ALA A 48 2.51 -5.74 2.51
C ALA A 48 1.55 -4.77 1.78
N GLY A 49 2.06 -3.92 0.88
CA GLY A 49 1.23 -3.02 0.07
C GLY A 49 0.26 -3.75 -0.85
N ILE A 50 0.72 -4.79 -1.54
CA ILE A 50 -0.14 -5.61 -2.43
C ILE A 50 -1.25 -6.30 -1.63
N MET A 51 -0.94 -6.84 -0.45
CA MET A 51 -1.95 -7.46 0.41
C MET A 51 -2.92 -6.42 0.98
N ALA A 52 -2.43 -5.25 1.40
CA ALA A 52 -3.25 -4.18 1.97
C ALA A 52 -4.27 -3.66 0.97
N VAL A 53 -3.88 -3.45 -0.30
CA VAL A 53 -4.79 -2.98 -1.37
C VAL A 53 -5.98 -3.92 -1.53
N LYS A 54 -5.76 -5.23 -1.54
CA LYS A 54 -6.84 -6.23 -1.65
C LYS A 54 -7.76 -6.29 -0.44
N ARG A 55 -7.29 -5.83 0.73
CA ARG A 55 -8.06 -5.78 1.99
C ARG A 55 -8.65 -4.40 2.31
N THR A 56 -8.62 -3.46 1.36
CA THR A 56 -9.06 -2.07 1.60
C THR A 56 -10.47 -1.98 2.19
N ALA A 57 -11.42 -2.79 1.69
CA ALA A 57 -12.80 -2.79 2.17
C ALA A 57 -12.99 -3.39 3.57
N GLU A 58 -12.03 -4.19 4.06
CA GLU A 58 -12.01 -4.70 5.43
C GLU A 58 -11.54 -3.63 6.43
N VAL A 59 -10.70 -2.70 5.96
CA VAL A 59 -10.05 -1.67 6.80
C VAL A 59 -10.82 -0.35 6.80
N ILE A 60 -11.40 0.04 5.67
CA ILE A 60 -12.08 1.33 5.51
C ILE A 60 -13.61 1.15 5.54
N PRO A 61 -14.33 1.62 6.58
CA PRO A 61 -15.73 1.24 6.84
C PRO A 61 -16.75 1.51 5.73
N LEU A 62 -16.48 2.48 4.85
CA LEU A 62 -17.43 2.87 3.79
C LEU A 62 -16.96 2.49 2.38
N CYS A 63 -15.83 1.77 2.26
CA CYS A 63 -15.35 1.28 0.98
C CYS A 63 -16.20 0.11 0.47
N HIS A 64 -16.44 0.07 -0.84
CA HIS A 64 -17.00 -1.09 -1.51
C HIS A 64 -15.93 -2.18 -1.68
N PRO A 65 -16.29 -3.46 -1.56
CA PRO A 65 -15.41 -4.54 -1.99
C PRO A 65 -15.24 -4.45 -3.51
N ILE A 66 -13.98 -4.41 -3.97
CA ILE A 66 -13.63 -4.35 -5.39
C ILE A 66 -12.71 -5.54 -5.68
N LEU A 67 -12.94 -6.21 -6.80
CA LEU A 67 -12.02 -7.20 -7.33
C LEU A 67 -10.85 -6.47 -8.00
N ILE A 68 -9.66 -6.60 -7.40
CA ILE A 68 -8.40 -6.00 -7.85
C ILE A 68 -7.48 -7.08 -8.38
#